data_AF-A0A3M8EX31-F1
#
_entry.id   AF-A0A3M8EX31-F1
#
_cell.length_a   1.000
_cell.length_b   1.000
_cell.length_c   1.000
_cell.angle_alpha   90.00
_cell.angle_beta   90.00
_cell.angle_gamma   90.00
#
_symmetry.space_group_name_H-M   'P 1'
#
loop_
_entity.id
_entity.type
_entity.pdbx_description
1 polymer ?
#
loop_
_entity_poly.entity_id
_entity_poly.type
_entity_poly.pdbx_seq_one_letter_code
_entity_poly.pdbx_strand_id
1 'polypeptide(L)'
;MTTTAQHQQPRREQTDTAPYHPAPGTEFPFSISDIAHATAHLLGEDWNAESRPWGISGALSGPFLTPFDLLVNKEDELVIEYTTRYAYDALPAKPDLPQETYACDGGVYLRLAHPAHGLEELAQRAAAAIRAVTGS
;
A
#
# COMPACT_ATOMS: atom_id res chain seq x y z
N MET A 1 26.06 -44.61 -28.45
CA MET A 1 25.70 -44.77 -27.02
C MET A 1 26.08 -43.49 -26.32
N THR A 2 25.07 -42.84 -25.74
CA THR A 2 25.04 -41.46 -25.24
C THR A 2 25.43 -41.42 -23.77
N THR A 3 26.17 -40.42 -23.30
CA THR A 3 26.08 -39.96 -21.90
C THR A 3 26.39 -38.47 -21.84
N THR A 4 25.32 -37.69 -21.74
CA THR A 4 25.34 -36.26 -21.45
C THR A 4 25.50 -36.09 -19.94
N ALA A 5 26.54 -35.39 -19.49
CA ALA A 5 26.70 -35.01 -18.09
C ALA A 5 25.72 -33.87 -17.76
N GLN A 6 24.74 -34.16 -16.90
CA GLN A 6 23.85 -33.15 -16.33
C GLN A 6 24.62 -32.30 -15.31
N HIS A 7 24.78 -31.01 -15.63
CA HIS A 7 25.21 -29.99 -14.69
C HIS A 7 24.05 -29.72 -13.72
N GLN A 8 24.10 -30.33 -12.52
CA GLN A 8 23.19 -29.97 -11.43
C GLN A 8 23.58 -28.59 -10.90
N GLN A 9 22.75 -27.59 -11.17
CA GLN A 9 22.84 -26.28 -10.54
C GLN A 9 22.55 -26.43 -9.04
N PRO A 10 23.30 -25.74 -8.15
CA PRO A 10 23.01 -25.77 -6.73
C PRO A 10 21.65 -25.10 -6.48
N ARG A 11 20.80 -25.81 -5.74
CA ARG A 11 19.51 -25.38 -5.24
C ARG A 11 19.72 -24.05 -4.51
N ARG A 12 19.18 -22.94 -5.04
CA ARG A 12 19.19 -21.65 -4.33
C ARG A 12 18.50 -21.88 -3.00
N GLU A 13 19.27 -21.73 -1.93
CA GLU A 13 18.75 -21.70 -0.57
C GLU A 13 17.70 -20.59 -0.54
N GLN A 14 16.48 -21.00 -0.20
CA GLN A 14 15.35 -20.12 -0.02
C GLN A 14 15.66 -19.32 1.26
N THR A 15 16.29 -18.16 1.10
CA THR A 15 16.47 -17.22 2.21
C THR A 15 15.09 -16.80 2.65
N ASP A 16 14.66 -17.36 3.77
CA ASP A 16 13.54 -16.91 4.58
C ASP A 16 13.89 -15.49 5.06
N THR A 17 13.63 -14.50 4.20
CA THR A 17 13.83 -13.10 4.55
C THR A 17 12.76 -12.76 5.56
N ALA A 18 13.17 -12.65 6.83
CA ALA A 18 12.34 -12.08 7.87
C ALA A 18 11.64 -10.81 7.35
N PRO A 19 10.36 -10.59 7.68
CA PRO A 19 9.64 -9.42 7.22
C PRO A 19 10.42 -8.15 7.56
N TYR A 20 10.51 -7.25 6.58
CA TYR A 20 11.20 -5.97 6.73
C TYR A 20 10.51 -5.17 7.86
N HIS A 21 11.25 -4.89 8.93
CA HIS A 21 10.81 -4.06 10.05
C HIS A 21 11.61 -2.76 10.05
N PRO A 22 11.08 -1.65 9.50
CA PRO A 22 11.77 -0.36 9.51
C PRO A 22 12.04 0.07 10.96
N ALA A 23 13.30 0.46 11.24
CA ALA A 23 13.71 1.00 12.53
C ALA A 23 13.72 2.54 12.47
N PRO A 24 13.19 3.25 13.49
CA PRO A 24 13.08 4.71 13.48
C PRO A 24 14.40 5.46 13.26
N GLY A 25 14.41 6.39 12.30
CA GLY A 25 15.45 7.42 12.10
C GLY A 25 14.87 8.82 12.30
N THR A 26 15.12 9.36 13.49
CA THR A 26 14.90 10.70 14.13
C THR A 26 13.89 11.76 13.61
N GLU A 27 13.34 11.72 12.40
CA GLU A 27 12.29 12.66 11.94
C GLU A 27 11.12 11.96 11.23
N PHE A 28 11.41 10.95 10.39
CA PHE A 28 10.40 10.13 9.71
C PHE A 28 10.68 8.65 9.99
N PRO A 29 9.99 8.04 10.98
CA PRO A 29 10.34 6.73 11.50
C PRO A 29 10.06 5.55 10.54
N PHE A 30 9.38 5.80 9.43
CA PHE A 30 9.07 4.84 8.36
C PHE A 30 8.83 5.59 7.04
N SER A 31 8.99 4.88 5.92
CA SER A 31 8.70 5.37 4.57
C SER A 31 7.22 5.25 4.23
N ILE A 32 6.76 5.92 3.16
CA ILE A 32 5.37 5.74 2.70
C ILE A 32 5.14 4.33 2.16
N SER A 33 6.18 3.73 1.56
CA SER A 33 6.16 2.32 1.19
C SER A 33 5.85 1.39 2.36
N ASP A 34 6.39 1.67 3.55
CA ASP A 34 6.12 0.85 4.73
C ASP A 34 4.64 0.90 5.10
N ILE A 35 4.04 2.10 5.05
CA ILE A 35 2.61 2.28 5.29
C ILE A 35 1.81 1.50 4.24
N ALA A 36 2.20 1.55 2.95
CA ALA A 36 1.52 0.81 1.90
C ALA A 36 1.60 -0.71 2.12
N HIS A 37 2.77 -1.25 2.45
CA HIS A 37 2.93 -2.69 2.75
C HIS A 37 2.11 -3.11 3.97
N ALA A 38 2.12 -2.33 5.05
CA ALA A 38 1.30 -2.59 6.22
C ALA A 38 -0.21 -2.48 5.90
N THR A 39 -0.60 -1.55 5.03
CA THR A 39 -1.98 -1.37 4.57
C THR A 39 -2.45 -2.58 3.77
N ALA A 40 -1.65 -3.05 2.79
CA ALA A 40 -1.97 -4.27 2.02
C ALA A 40 -2.17 -5.48 2.93
N HIS A 41 -1.28 -5.66 3.91
CA HIS A 41 -1.40 -6.74 4.88
C HIS A 41 -2.72 -6.69 5.66
N LEU A 42 -3.16 -5.50 6.07
CA LEU A 42 -4.44 -5.32 6.75
C LEU A 42 -5.65 -5.52 5.84
N LEU A 43 -5.54 -5.24 4.54
CA LEU A 43 -6.63 -5.40 3.57
C LEU A 43 -6.90 -6.87 3.20
N GLY A 44 -5.88 -7.73 3.26
CA GLY A 44 -6.00 -9.19 3.12
C GLY A 44 -5.17 -9.76 1.98
N GLU A 45 -5.30 -11.08 1.76
CA GLU A 45 -4.42 -11.86 0.85
C GLU A 45 -4.51 -11.45 -0.63
N ASP A 46 -5.64 -10.88 -1.06
CA ASP A 46 -5.83 -10.41 -2.43
C ASP A 46 -5.17 -9.05 -2.70
N TRP A 47 -4.61 -8.42 -1.66
CA TRP A 47 -3.96 -7.12 -1.76
C TRP A 47 -2.44 -7.24 -1.73
N ASN A 48 -1.79 -6.47 -2.59
CA ASN A 48 -0.34 -6.36 -2.64
C ASN A 48 0.09 -4.90 -2.62
N ALA A 49 1.32 -4.66 -2.18
CA ALA A 49 1.95 -3.35 -2.25
C ALA A 49 3.30 -3.42 -2.96
N GLU A 50 3.63 -2.36 -3.69
CA GLU A 50 4.93 -2.15 -4.31
C GLU A 50 5.50 -0.81 -3.89
N SER A 51 6.77 -0.82 -3.49
CA SER A 51 7.52 0.41 -3.23
C SER A 51 7.77 1.16 -4.54
N ARG A 52 7.46 2.45 -4.58
CA ARG A 52 7.87 3.36 -5.66
C ARG A 52 9.27 3.93 -5.35
N PRO A 53 9.96 4.57 -6.32
CA PRO A 53 11.32 5.05 -6.15
C PRO A 53 11.51 5.85 -4.86
N TRP A 54 12.58 5.55 -4.12
CA TRP A 54 12.97 6.21 -2.86
C TRP A 54 11.98 6.12 -1.70
N GLY A 55 10.92 5.29 -1.79
CA GLY A 55 9.99 5.06 -0.69
C GLY A 55 9.05 6.24 -0.38
N ILE A 56 8.98 7.23 -1.26
CA ILE A 56 8.11 8.41 -1.11
C ILE A 56 6.64 8.11 -1.42
N SER A 57 6.37 6.98 -2.08
CA SER A 57 5.03 6.47 -2.32
C SER A 57 5.02 4.95 -2.39
N GLY A 58 3.84 4.36 -2.22
CA GLY A 58 3.59 2.94 -2.38
C GLY A 58 2.36 2.69 -3.23
N ALA A 59 2.50 1.84 -4.26
CA ALA A 59 1.36 1.40 -5.05
C ALA A 59 0.67 0.23 -4.35
N LEU A 60 -0.64 0.25 -4.34
CA LEU A 60 -1.53 -0.78 -3.81
C LEU A 60 -2.36 -1.32 -4.97
N SER A 61 -2.36 -2.64 -5.12
CA SER A 61 -3.20 -3.38 -6.06
C SER A 61 -3.98 -4.43 -5.30
N GLY A 62 -5.19 -4.71 -5.79
CA GLY A 62 -6.12 -5.61 -5.13
C GLY A 62 -7.02 -6.31 -6.16
N PRO A 63 -8.21 -6.76 -5.75
CA PRO A 63 -9.16 -7.41 -6.65
C PRO A 63 -9.80 -6.46 -7.68
N PHE A 64 -9.43 -5.18 -7.67
CA PHE A 64 -9.93 -4.13 -8.56
C PHE A 64 -8.89 -3.80 -9.64
N LEU A 65 -9.35 -3.39 -10.83
CA LEU A 65 -8.49 -2.87 -11.89
C LEU A 65 -7.93 -1.48 -11.55
N THR A 66 -8.63 -0.74 -10.71
CA THR A 66 -8.26 0.59 -10.21
C THR A 66 -7.04 0.45 -9.31
N PRO A 67 -5.88 1.04 -9.70
CA PRO A 67 -4.74 1.12 -8.82
C PRO A 67 -4.97 2.20 -7.76
N PHE A 68 -4.35 1.99 -6.59
CA PHE A 68 -4.30 2.97 -5.51
C PHE A 68 -2.83 3.35 -5.28
N ASP A 69 -2.50 4.63 -5.20
CA ASP A 69 -1.16 5.08 -4.83
C ASP A 69 -1.24 5.85 -3.50
N LEU A 70 -0.49 5.40 -2.50
CA LEU A 70 -0.34 6.05 -1.21
C LEU A 70 0.88 6.99 -1.26
N LEU A 71 0.69 8.27 -0.94
CA LEU A 71 1.72 9.31 -1.02
C LEU A 71 1.46 10.47 -0.05
N VAL A 72 2.44 11.37 0.09
CA VAL A 72 2.24 12.66 0.77
C VAL A 72 2.06 13.75 -0.28
N ASN A 73 0.98 14.53 -0.18
CA ASN A 73 0.74 15.63 -1.11
C ASN A 73 1.58 16.88 -0.76
N LYS A 74 1.44 17.95 -1.55
CA LYS A 74 2.15 19.23 -1.33
C LYS A 74 1.73 19.97 -0.05
N GLU A 75 0.67 19.52 0.62
CA GLU A 75 0.12 20.08 1.86
C GLU A 75 0.51 19.24 3.08
N ASP A 76 1.48 18.33 2.91
CA ASP A 76 1.99 17.39 3.93
C ASP A 76 0.93 16.41 4.47
N GLU A 77 -0.12 16.14 3.67
CA GLU A 77 -1.18 15.19 4.03
C GLU A 77 -0.92 13.82 3.39
N LEU A 78 -1.24 12.76 4.12
CA LEU A 78 -1.23 11.39 3.59
C LEU A 78 -2.47 11.19 2.71
N VAL A 79 -2.25 10.89 1.43
CA VAL A 79 -3.27 10.77 0.39
C VAL A 79 -3.24 9.37 -0.22
N ILE A 80 -4.43 8.85 -0.50
CA ILE A 80 -4.64 7.67 -1.35
C ILE A 80 -5.24 8.18 -2.66
N GLU A 81 -4.42 8.23 -3.70
CA GLU A 81 -4.86 8.58 -5.05
C GLU A 81 -5.40 7.34 -5.76
N TYR A 82 -6.51 7.49 -6.48
CA TYR A 82 -7.07 6.46 -7.34
C TYR A 82 -7.90 7.09 -8.45
N THR A 83 -7.90 6.46 -9.63
CA THR A 83 -8.69 6.94 -10.76
C THR A 83 -9.90 6.06 -10.98
N THR A 84 -11.10 6.64 -10.92
CA THR A 84 -12.37 5.92 -11.16
C THR A 84 -12.63 5.68 -12.66
N ARG A 85 -11.58 5.62 -13.48
CA ARG A 85 -11.69 5.48 -14.94
C ARG A 85 -12.16 4.07 -15.35
N TYR A 86 -12.04 3.10 -14.46
CA TYR A 86 -12.44 1.71 -14.69
C TYR A 86 -13.87 1.47 -14.21
N ALA A 87 -14.85 1.72 -15.08
CA ALA A 87 -16.26 1.48 -14.78
C ALA A 87 -16.58 0.03 -14.36
N TYR A 88 -15.68 -0.91 -14.67
CA TYR A 88 -15.81 -2.32 -14.29
C TYR A 88 -15.73 -2.55 -12.78
N ASP A 89 -14.96 -1.75 -12.05
CA ASP A 89 -14.75 -1.94 -10.62
C ASP A 89 -15.96 -1.53 -9.78
N ALA A 90 -16.93 -0.83 -10.38
CA ALA A 90 -18.18 -0.42 -9.75
C ALA A 90 -18.01 0.23 -8.37
N LEU A 91 -16.92 0.99 -8.18
CA LEU A 91 -16.64 1.69 -6.93
C LEU A 91 -17.82 2.61 -6.55
N PRO A 92 -18.19 2.72 -5.25
CA PRO A 92 -19.27 3.57 -4.81
C PRO A 92 -19.06 5.02 -5.26
N ALA A 93 -20.07 5.61 -5.91
CA ALA A 93 -20.03 7.01 -6.33
C ALA A 93 -19.95 7.99 -5.14
N LYS A 94 -20.43 7.56 -3.97
CA LYS A 94 -20.35 8.30 -2.71
C LYS A 94 -20.01 7.32 -1.58
N PRO A 95 -18.72 7.03 -1.35
CA PRO A 95 -18.29 6.14 -0.27
C PRO A 95 -18.63 6.74 1.09
N ASP A 96 -18.95 5.88 2.06
CA ASP A 96 -19.12 6.27 3.46
C ASP A 96 -17.74 6.30 4.14
N LEU A 97 -17.10 7.47 4.09
CA LEU A 97 -15.71 7.61 4.51
C LEU A 97 -15.57 7.57 6.04
N PRO A 98 -14.50 6.94 6.57
CA PRO A 98 -14.20 6.97 8.00
C PRO A 98 -14.00 8.40 8.52
N GLN A 99 -14.09 8.55 9.85
CA GLN A 99 -13.79 9.83 10.48
C GLN A 99 -12.37 10.32 10.12
N GLU A 100 -12.24 11.62 9.89
CA GLU A 100 -11.00 12.26 9.45
C GLU A 100 -10.48 11.81 8.07
N THR A 101 -11.29 11.12 7.27
CA THR A 101 -11.01 10.85 5.85
C THR A 101 -11.91 11.70 4.98
N TYR A 102 -11.34 12.40 4.01
CA TYR A 102 -12.07 13.33 3.16
C TYR A 102 -11.78 13.06 1.69
N ALA A 103 -12.81 13.18 0.85
CA ALA A 103 -12.66 13.09 -0.59
C ALA A 103 -11.93 14.31 -1.15
N CYS A 104 -11.06 14.08 -2.13
CA CYS A 104 -10.45 15.09 -2.97
C CYS A 104 -10.57 14.70 -4.45
N ASP A 105 -10.13 15.59 -5.35
CA ASP A 105 -10.09 15.24 -6.77
C ASP A 105 -9.08 14.09 -6.96
N GLY A 106 -9.55 12.98 -7.54
CA GLY A 106 -8.72 11.79 -7.77
C GLY A 106 -8.32 10.99 -6.53
N GLY A 107 -8.99 11.12 -5.38
CA GLY A 107 -8.64 10.32 -4.21
C GLY A 107 -9.33 10.67 -2.90
N VAL A 108 -8.69 10.26 -1.81
CA VAL A 108 -9.01 10.67 -0.44
C VAL A 108 -7.74 11.06 0.32
N TYR A 109 -7.84 12.01 1.24
CA TYR A 109 -6.77 12.34 2.18
C TYR A 109 -7.16 11.98 3.61
N LEU A 110 -6.16 11.57 4.39
CA LEU A 110 -6.29 11.18 5.80
C LEU A 110 -5.93 12.39 6.67
N ARG A 111 -6.93 13.17 7.06
CA ARG A 111 -6.74 14.35 7.89
C ARG A 111 -6.13 13.97 9.23
N LEU A 112 -5.24 14.83 9.72
CA LEU A 112 -4.47 14.64 10.94
C LEU A 112 -3.48 13.46 10.88
N ALA A 113 -3.36 12.72 9.78
CA ALA A 113 -2.32 11.69 9.66
C ALA A 113 -0.94 12.32 9.93
N HIS A 114 -0.21 11.76 10.88
CA HIS A 114 1.05 12.31 11.34
C HIS A 114 2.02 11.15 11.66
N PRO A 115 3.33 11.29 11.40
CA PRO A 115 4.30 10.23 11.69
C PRO A 115 4.28 9.72 13.13
N ALA A 116 3.88 10.57 14.08
CA ALA A 116 3.76 10.22 15.51
C ALA A 116 2.65 9.20 15.82
N HIS A 117 1.69 8.97 14.93
CA HIS A 117 0.68 7.91 15.06
C HIS A 117 1.29 6.50 14.92
N GLY A 118 2.51 6.40 14.40
CA GLY A 118 3.13 5.11 14.16
C GLY A 118 2.60 4.41 12.92
N LEU A 119 3.34 3.38 12.50
CA LEU A 119 3.08 2.66 11.25
C LEU A 119 1.71 1.96 11.26
N GLU A 120 1.39 1.27 12.36
CA GLU A 120 0.18 0.46 12.47
C GLU A 120 -1.09 1.32 12.38
N GLU A 121 -1.14 2.44 13.11
CA GLU A 121 -2.31 3.31 13.10
C GLU A 121 -2.53 3.96 11.73
N LEU A 122 -1.45 4.42 11.07
CA LEU A 122 -1.55 4.97 9.72
C LEU A 122 -2.01 3.92 8.71
N ALA A 123 -1.51 2.69 8.81
CA ALA A 123 -1.94 1.59 7.97
C ALA A 123 -3.42 1.23 8.21
N GLN A 124 -3.89 1.23 9.46
CA GLN A 124 -5.29 1.00 9.80
C GLN A 124 -6.21 2.06 9.19
N ARG A 125 -5.83 3.35 9.30
CA ARG A 125 -6.57 4.46 8.69
C ARG A 125 -6.61 4.34 7.17
N ALA A 126 -5.49 4.03 6.53
CA ALA A 126 -5.42 3.83 5.08
C ALA A 126 -6.27 2.63 4.63
N ALA A 127 -6.20 1.51 5.34
CA ALA A 127 -7.01 0.33 5.02
C ALA A 127 -8.51 0.60 5.19
N ALA A 128 -8.91 1.34 6.23
CA ALA A 128 -10.31 1.74 6.42
C ALA A 128 -10.80 2.67 5.31
N ALA A 129 -9.96 3.60 4.85
CA ALA A 129 -10.28 4.48 3.73
C ALA A 129 -10.45 3.70 2.41
N ILE A 130 -9.52 2.78 2.11
CA ILE A 130 -9.62 1.93 0.92
C ILE A 130 -10.89 1.08 0.97
N ARG A 131 -11.19 0.43 2.10
CA ARG A 131 -12.41 -0.35 2.31
C ARG A 131 -13.68 0.46 2.01
N ALA A 132 -13.75 1.69 2.52
CA ALA A 132 -14.88 2.58 2.24
C ALA A 132 -14.99 2.93 0.75
N VAL A 133 -13.86 3.20 0.09
CA VAL A 133 -13.78 3.48 -1.36
C VAL A 133 -14.12 2.26 -2.20
N THR A 134 -13.86 1.05 -1.72
CA THR A 134 -14.16 -0.21 -2.43
C THR A 134 -15.50 -0.82 -2.05
N GLY A 135 -16.17 -0.30 -1.02
CA GLY A 135 -17.44 -0.83 -0.53
C GLY A 135 -17.33 -2.19 0.18
N SER A 136 -16.18 -2.49 0.77
CA SER A 136 -15.84 -3.78 1.40
C SER A 136 -15.71 -3.70 2.92
#